data_AF-A0A2K4WDI9-F1
#
_entry.id   AF-A0A2K4WDI9-F1
#
_cell.length_a   1.000
_cell.length_b   1.000
_cell.length_c   1.000
_cell.angle_alpha   90.00
_cell.angle_beta   90.00
_cell.angle_gamma   90.00
#
_symmetry.space_group_name_H-M   'P 1'
#
loop_
_entity.id
_entity.type
_entity.pdbx_description
1 polymer ?
#
loop_
_entity_poly.entity_id
_entity_poly.type
_entity_poly.pdbx_seq_one_letter_code
_entity_poly.pdbx_strand_id
1 'polypeptide(L)'
;MKHYYTAALLALSLPGLAHAGETLSSLPAITHALNTGASVAVVIDLGQCKSSVAGAEPSRTKGGKRIDAYRITADGTLAFSDTHFTLDRTNKPIEQFIRYQVRADGTAGFSMTTLSVPGYQQVGDAVSYECAIGKGLSFFAG
;
A
#
# COMPACT_ATOMS: atom_id res chain seq x y z
N MET A 1 -27.97 55.24 -24.82
CA MET A 1 -28.27 53.79 -24.81
C MET A 1 -26.98 53.06 -24.46
N LYS A 2 -26.88 52.43 -23.28
CA LYS A 2 -25.67 51.74 -22.80
C LYS A 2 -25.84 50.24 -23.03
N HIS A 3 -25.04 49.67 -23.92
CA HIS A 3 -25.03 48.24 -24.20
C HIS A 3 -24.11 47.53 -23.19
N TYR A 4 -24.70 46.73 -22.30
CA TYR A 4 -23.95 45.84 -21.42
C TYR A 4 -23.72 44.53 -22.16
N TYR A 5 -22.47 44.25 -22.54
CA TYR A 5 -22.08 42.94 -23.07
C TYR A 5 -21.77 42.02 -21.90
N THR A 6 -22.73 41.16 -21.56
CA THR A 6 -22.54 40.07 -20.60
C THR A 6 -21.72 38.97 -21.27
N ALA A 7 -20.43 38.88 -20.97
CA ALA A 7 -19.59 37.78 -21.41
C ALA A 7 -19.98 36.51 -20.63
N ALA A 8 -20.65 35.57 -21.29
CA ALA A 8 -20.95 34.26 -20.71
C ALA A 8 -19.69 33.38 -20.73
N LEU A 9 -19.10 33.15 -19.55
CA LEU A 9 -18.06 32.14 -19.35
C LEU A 9 -18.70 30.74 -19.36
N LEU A 10 -18.61 30.02 -20.48
CA LEU A 10 -18.86 28.57 -20.49
C LEU A 10 -17.68 27.86 -19.84
N ALA A 11 -17.85 27.44 -18.58
CA ALA A 11 -16.95 26.48 -17.95
C ALA A 11 -17.20 25.09 -18.57
N LEU A 12 -16.33 24.67 -19.49
CA LEU A 12 -16.28 23.29 -19.98
C LEU A 12 -15.79 22.38 -18.85
N SER A 13 -16.73 21.76 -18.13
CA SER A 13 -16.45 20.66 -17.22
C SER A 13 -16.03 19.44 -18.05
N LEU A 14 -14.72 19.25 -18.24
CA LEU A 14 -14.18 18.00 -18.78
C LEU A 14 -14.54 16.89 -17.78
N PRO A 15 -15.31 15.86 -18.19
CA PRO A 15 -15.53 14.71 -17.33
C PRO A 15 -14.18 14.05 -17.07
N GLY A 16 -13.76 14.01 -15.81
CA GLY A 16 -12.56 13.27 -15.42
C GLY A 16 -12.77 11.80 -15.77
N LEU A 17 -12.07 11.30 -16.79
CA LEU A 17 -12.01 9.88 -17.08
C LEU A 17 -11.27 9.21 -15.91
N ALA A 18 -12.03 8.60 -14.99
CA ALA A 18 -11.48 7.71 -13.98
C ALA A 18 -10.86 6.50 -14.69
N HIS A 19 -9.56 6.58 -15.00
CA HIS A 19 -8.81 5.45 -15.52
C HIS A 19 -8.54 4.48 -14.38
N ALA A 20 -8.78 3.18 -14.63
CA ALA A 20 -8.26 2.15 -13.75
C ALA A 20 -6.73 2.26 -13.72
N GLY A 21 -6.13 2.20 -12.53
CA GLY A 21 -4.69 2.38 -12.38
C GLY A 21 -3.89 1.37 -13.22
N GLU A 22 -2.82 1.84 -13.83
CA GLU A 22 -1.91 1.01 -14.61
C GLU A 22 -1.25 -0.03 -13.69
N THR A 23 -1.32 -1.31 -14.04
CA THR A 23 -0.69 -2.37 -13.24
C THR A 23 0.83 -2.31 -13.41
N LEU A 24 1.56 -2.19 -12.30
CA LEU A 24 3.02 -2.20 -12.27
C LEU A 24 3.51 -3.62 -11.95
N SER A 25 3.93 -4.36 -12.97
CA SER A 25 4.23 -5.80 -12.87
C SER A 25 5.67 -6.14 -12.48
N SER A 26 6.53 -5.14 -12.26
CA SER A 26 7.95 -5.35 -11.92
C SER A 26 8.48 -4.28 -10.98
N LEU A 27 9.52 -4.62 -10.20
CA LEU A 27 10.15 -3.66 -9.29
C LEU A 27 10.71 -2.42 -10.02
N PRO A 28 11.35 -2.53 -11.19
CA PRO A 28 11.77 -1.34 -11.95
C PRO A 28 10.62 -0.42 -12.33
N ALA A 29 9.46 -0.97 -12.74
CA ALA A 29 8.28 -0.16 -13.07
C ALA A 29 7.72 0.56 -11.83
N ILE A 30 7.62 -0.17 -10.70
CA ILE A 30 7.17 0.41 -9.41
C ILE A 30 8.11 1.53 -8.98
N THR A 31 9.41 1.26 -9.02
CA THR A 31 10.46 2.22 -8.64
C THR A 31 10.46 3.44 -9.54
N HIS A 32 10.30 3.26 -10.85
CA HIS A 32 10.22 4.38 -11.79
C HIS A 32 9.01 5.27 -11.50
N ALA A 33 7.83 4.69 -11.31
CA ALA A 33 6.61 5.43 -10.96
C ALA A 33 6.80 6.22 -9.65
N LEU A 34 7.33 5.59 -8.61
CA LEU A 34 7.63 6.23 -7.33
C LEU A 34 8.66 7.37 -7.46
N ASN A 35 9.76 7.16 -8.20
CA ASN A 35 10.84 8.14 -8.37
C ASN A 35 10.42 9.33 -9.25
N THR A 36 9.40 9.17 -10.08
CA THR A 36 8.82 10.24 -10.91
C THR A 36 7.66 10.96 -10.22
N GLY A 37 7.35 10.59 -8.97
CA GLY A 37 6.32 11.24 -8.16
C GLY A 37 4.90 10.74 -8.44
N ALA A 38 4.73 9.64 -9.19
CA ALA A 38 3.42 9.05 -9.42
C ALA A 38 2.83 8.49 -8.11
N SER A 39 1.50 8.57 -7.99
CA SER A 39 0.80 7.91 -6.90
C SER A 39 0.76 6.40 -7.15
N VAL A 40 1.41 5.62 -6.29
CA VAL A 40 1.43 4.16 -6.39
C VAL A 40 0.61 3.56 -5.27
N ALA A 41 -0.40 2.76 -5.61
CA ALA A 41 -1.14 1.93 -4.69
C ALA A 41 -0.52 0.53 -4.62
N VAL A 42 -0.57 -0.08 -3.44
CA VAL A 42 -0.30 -1.51 -3.23
C VAL A 42 -1.57 -2.16 -2.68
N VAL A 43 -1.89 -3.33 -3.19
CA VAL A 43 -2.93 -4.22 -2.67
C VAL A 43 -2.27 -5.51 -2.21
N ILE A 44 -2.63 -5.95 -1.01
CA ILE A 44 -2.18 -7.22 -0.44
C ILE A 44 -3.32 -8.23 -0.37
N ASP A 45 -3.03 -9.47 -0.75
CA ASP A 45 -3.86 -10.64 -0.54
C ASP A 45 -3.04 -11.71 0.17
N LEU A 46 -3.16 -11.77 1.51
CA LEU A 46 -2.38 -12.70 2.32
C LEU A 46 -2.75 -14.16 2.08
N GLY A 47 -3.88 -14.45 1.43
CA GLY A 47 -4.26 -15.80 1.03
C GLY A 47 -3.41 -16.36 -0.12
N GLN A 48 -2.70 -15.49 -0.84
CA GLN A 48 -1.75 -15.88 -1.89
C GLN A 48 -0.30 -15.91 -1.41
N CYS A 49 -0.05 -15.52 -0.16
CA CYS A 49 1.27 -15.51 0.46
C CYS A 49 1.48 -16.74 1.35
N LYS A 50 2.74 -17.10 1.59
CA LYS A 50 3.12 -18.15 2.54
C LYS A 50 3.37 -17.53 3.91
N SER A 51 2.65 -17.98 4.93
CA SER A 51 2.90 -17.58 6.33
C SER A 51 4.25 -18.10 6.81
N SER A 52 4.94 -17.31 7.63
CA SER A 52 6.13 -17.76 8.36
C SER A 52 5.82 -18.76 9.47
N VAL A 53 4.56 -18.85 9.90
CA VAL A 53 4.12 -19.82 10.91
C VAL A 53 3.86 -21.15 10.21
N ALA A 54 4.64 -22.18 10.56
CA ALA A 54 4.52 -23.50 9.98
C ALA A 54 3.13 -24.10 10.24
N GLY A 55 2.49 -24.62 9.18
CA GLY A 55 1.16 -25.24 9.27
C GLY A 55 0.00 -24.25 9.46
N ALA A 56 0.23 -22.94 9.37
CA ALA A 56 -0.85 -21.97 9.43
C ALA A 56 -1.80 -22.10 8.23
N GLU A 57 -3.09 -22.03 8.50
CA GLU A 57 -4.12 -21.95 7.47
C GLU A 57 -3.94 -20.69 6.59
N PRO A 58 -4.30 -20.75 5.29
CA PRO A 58 -4.29 -19.58 4.42
C PRO A 58 -5.09 -18.43 5.02
N SER A 59 -4.47 -17.24 5.04
CA SER A 59 -5.17 -16.03 5.49
C SER A 59 -6.27 -15.65 4.51
N ARG A 60 -7.33 -15.02 5.00
CA ARG A 60 -8.37 -14.38 4.16
C ARG A 60 -8.24 -12.86 4.14
N THR A 61 -7.21 -12.33 4.79
CA THR A 61 -7.00 -10.90 4.92
C THR A 61 -6.53 -10.31 3.60
N LYS A 62 -7.26 -9.30 3.15
CA LYS A 62 -6.87 -8.42 2.05
C LYS A 62 -6.85 -6.99 2.54
N GLY A 63 -5.98 -6.18 1.96
CA GLY A 63 -5.85 -4.77 2.30
C GLY A 63 -5.17 -4.00 1.18
N GLY A 64 -5.03 -2.71 1.35
CA GLY A 64 -4.28 -1.89 0.41
C GLY A 64 -4.04 -0.49 0.93
N LYS A 65 -3.04 0.18 0.37
CA LYS A 65 -2.73 1.58 0.66
C LYS A 65 -2.06 2.26 -0.53
N ARG A 66 -1.99 3.58 -0.50
CA ARG A 66 -1.03 4.33 -1.30
C ARG A 66 0.31 4.37 -0.60
N ILE A 67 1.41 4.32 -1.35
CA ILE A 67 2.76 4.37 -0.80
C ILE A 67 3.14 5.85 -0.63
N ASP A 68 3.08 6.33 0.61
CA ASP A 68 3.37 7.74 0.93
C ASP A 68 4.88 8.00 1.05
N ALA A 69 5.60 7.05 1.65
CA ALA A 69 7.04 7.10 1.83
C ALA A 69 7.66 5.73 1.55
N TYR A 70 8.81 5.73 0.92
CA TYR A 70 9.57 4.54 0.58
C TYR A 70 11.08 4.84 0.66
N ARG A 71 11.87 3.77 0.72
CA ARG A 71 13.31 3.80 0.47
C ARG A 71 13.70 2.67 -0.47
N ILE A 72 14.80 2.85 -1.17
CA ILE A 72 15.47 1.80 -1.94
C ILE A 72 16.84 1.62 -1.29
N THR A 73 17.14 0.41 -0.85
CA THR A 73 18.43 0.08 -0.22
C THR A 73 19.49 -0.25 -1.28
N ALA A 74 20.76 -0.31 -0.87
CA ALA A 74 21.89 -0.50 -1.78
C ALA A 74 21.84 -1.81 -2.59
N ASP A 75 21.15 -2.83 -2.07
CA ASP A 75 20.88 -4.11 -2.75
C ASP A 75 19.69 -4.05 -3.73
N GLY A 76 19.08 -2.88 -3.91
CA GLY A 76 17.93 -2.66 -4.78
C GLY A 76 16.58 -3.02 -4.15
N THR A 77 16.52 -3.38 -2.86
CA THR A 77 15.24 -3.69 -2.20
C THR A 77 14.43 -2.40 -1.99
N LEU A 78 13.19 -2.39 -2.50
CA LEU A 78 12.21 -1.36 -2.17
C LEU A 78 11.56 -1.69 -0.83
N ALA A 79 11.66 -0.78 0.12
CA ALA A 79 11.05 -0.91 1.44
C ALA A 79 10.13 0.27 1.73
N PHE A 80 8.94 -0.02 2.24
CA PHE A 80 7.99 0.97 2.71
C PHE A 80 7.20 0.40 3.88
N SER A 81 6.55 1.27 4.62
CA SER A 81 5.78 0.89 5.80
C SER A 81 4.47 1.65 5.89
N ASP A 82 3.63 1.16 6.80
CA ASP A 82 2.43 1.82 7.26
C ASP A 82 2.35 1.72 8.77
N THR A 83 1.67 2.70 9.36
CA THR A 83 1.30 2.68 10.76
C THR A 83 -0.21 2.83 10.83
N HIS A 84 -0.89 1.78 11.28
CA HIS A 84 -2.34 1.76 11.37
C HIS A 84 -2.76 1.80 12.85
N PHE A 85 -3.18 3.00 13.30
CA PHE A 85 -3.78 3.18 14.62
C PHE A 85 -5.26 2.80 14.57
N THR A 86 -5.69 1.91 15.46
CA THR A 86 -7.06 1.41 15.48
C THR A 86 -7.44 0.86 16.86
N LEU A 87 -8.65 0.34 16.98
CA LEU A 87 -9.09 -0.41 18.16
C LEU A 87 -9.03 -1.92 17.89
N ASP A 88 -8.62 -2.69 18.88
CA ASP A 88 -8.72 -4.14 18.84
C ASP A 88 -10.18 -4.62 19.01
N ARG A 89 -10.40 -5.94 18.96
CA ARG A 89 -11.74 -6.55 19.11
C ARG A 89 -12.39 -6.32 20.49
N THR A 90 -11.62 -5.83 21.47
CA THR A 90 -12.06 -5.51 22.83
C THR A 90 -12.16 -3.99 23.06
N ASN A 91 -12.08 -3.18 22.00
CA ASN A 91 -12.09 -1.72 22.01
C ASN A 91 -10.89 -1.07 22.72
N LYS A 92 -9.73 -1.74 22.78
CA LYS A 92 -8.49 -1.14 23.30
C LYS A 92 -7.69 -0.53 22.15
N PRO A 93 -7.06 0.65 22.35
CA PRO A 93 -6.25 1.28 21.32
C PRO A 93 -4.97 0.47 21.07
N ILE A 94 -4.70 0.24 19.79
CA ILE A 94 -3.53 -0.45 19.28
C ILE A 94 -2.93 0.32 18.10
N GLU A 95 -1.64 0.12 17.88
CA GLU A 95 -0.92 0.62 16.72
C GLU A 95 -0.26 -0.55 15.99
N GLN A 96 -0.54 -0.68 14.70
CA GLN A 96 0.00 -1.74 13.86
C GLN A 96 1.12 -1.18 12.98
N PHE A 97 2.32 -1.71 13.15
CA PHE A 97 3.47 -1.38 12.31
C PHE A 97 3.59 -2.41 11.20
N ILE A 98 3.18 -2.01 10.00
CA ILE A 98 3.14 -2.86 8.82
C ILE A 98 4.33 -2.53 7.94
N ARG A 99 5.07 -3.54 7.49
CA ARG A 99 6.30 -3.36 6.71
C ARG A 99 6.28 -4.23 5.47
N TYR A 100 6.70 -3.64 4.36
CA TYR A 100 6.80 -4.26 3.06
C TYR A 100 8.23 -4.15 2.56
N GLN A 101 8.75 -5.24 1.99
CA GLN A 101 10.06 -5.29 1.36
C GLN A 101 9.92 -6.05 0.04
N VAL A 102 10.27 -5.42 -1.08
CA VAL A 102 10.23 -6.04 -2.41
C VAL A 102 11.65 -6.10 -2.93
N ARG A 103 12.17 -7.32 -3.13
CA ARG A 103 13.53 -7.56 -3.59
C ARG A 103 13.62 -7.46 -5.11
N ALA A 104 14.85 -7.34 -5.61
CA ALA A 104 15.14 -7.21 -7.04
C ALA A 104 14.59 -8.36 -7.89
N ASP A 105 14.46 -9.57 -7.33
CA ASP A 105 13.89 -10.75 -8.00
C ASP A 105 12.34 -10.78 -7.98
N GLY A 106 11.69 -9.78 -7.40
CA GLY A 106 10.24 -9.69 -7.28
C GLY A 106 9.66 -10.47 -6.09
N THR A 107 10.48 -11.19 -5.31
CA THR A 107 10.05 -11.73 -4.02
C THR A 107 9.77 -10.59 -3.06
N ALA A 108 8.79 -10.80 -2.18
CA ALA A 108 8.39 -9.78 -1.24
C ALA A 108 8.11 -10.33 0.15
N GLY A 109 8.40 -9.51 1.16
CA GLY A 109 8.04 -9.76 2.54
C GLY A 109 6.97 -8.79 3.00
N PHE A 110 5.94 -9.30 3.67
CA PHE A 110 5.03 -8.55 4.50
C PHE A 110 5.26 -8.93 5.96
N SER A 111 5.28 -7.96 6.86
CA SER A 111 5.26 -8.22 8.30
C SER A 111 4.43 -7.18 9.03
N MET A 112 3.83 -7.60 10.14
CA MET A 112 3.08 -6.72 11.01
C MET A 112 3.39 -7.03 12.47
N THR A 113 3.63 -5.96 13.24
CA THR A 113 3.72 -5.99 14.69
C THR A 113 2.62 -5.10 15.25
N THR A 114 1.79 -5.64 16.14
CA THR A 114 0.76 -4.87 16.84
C THR A 114 1.27 -4.49 18.22
N LEU A 115 1.21 -3.21 18.57
CA LEU A 115 1.57 -2.69 19.88
C LEU A 115 0.33 -2.12 20.59
N SER A 116 0.27 -2.29 21.91
CA SER A 116 -0.74 -1.64 22.76
C SER A 116 -0.44 -0.16 22.91
N VAL A 117 -1.47 0.66 23.12
CA VAL A 117 -1.31 2.08 23.42
C VAL A 117 -1.87 2.37 24.82
N PRO A 118 -1.19 3.18 25.66
CA PRO A 118 0.05 3.93 25.38
C PRO A 118 1.35 3.16 25.71
N GLY A 119 1.27 1.91 26.17
CA GLY A 119 2.43 1.19 26.71
C GLY A 119 3.41 0.65 25.67
N TYR A 120 3.04 0.64 24.38
CA TYR A 120 3.80 0.11 23.25
C TYR A 120 4.30 -1.33 23.45
N GLN A 121 3.62 -2.11 24.29
CA GLN A 121 3.90 -3.54 24.47
C GLN A 121 3.29 -4.33 23.34
N GLN A 122 4.00 -5.33 22.81
CA GLN A 122 3.49 -6.18 21.74
C GLN A 122 2.21 -6.91 22.17
N VAL A 123 1.20 -6.90 21.30
CA VAL A 123 -0.07 -7.59 21.47
C VAL A 123 -0.16 -8.74 20.48
N GLY A 124 -0.20 -9.97 21.00
CA GLY A 124 -0.18 -11.18 20.19
C GLY A 124 1.16 -11.42 19.49
N ASP A 125 1.18 -12.38 18.57
CA ASP A 125 2.38 -12.72 17.81
C ASP A 125 2.58 -11.76 16.64
N ALA A 126 3.84 -11.43 16.35
CA ALA A 126 4.18 -10.78 15.11
C ALA A 126 3.91 -11.74 13.95
N VAL A 127 3.29 -11.23 12.88
CA VAL A 127 2.99 -12.03 11.70
C VAL A 127 3.93 -11.64 10.57
N SER A 128 4.35 -12.63 9.78
CA SER A 128 5.08 -12.37 8.55
C SER A 128 4.70 -13.34 7.45
N TYR A 129 4.77 -12.85 6.22
CA TYR A 129 4.34 -13.56 5.02
C TYR A 129 5.35 -13.32 3.90
N GLU A 130 5.64 -14.39 3.17
CA GLU A 130 6.39 -14.38 1.92
C GLU A 130 5.40 -14.30 0.76
N CYS A 131 5.50 -13.22 -0.02
CA CYS A 131 4.68 -12.90 -1.17
C CYS A 131 5.59 -12.68 -2.40
N ALA A 132 5.02 -12.27 -3.53
CA ALA A 132 5.76 -11.74 -4.66
C ALA A 132 4.92 -10.71 -5.43
N ILE A 133 5.56 -9.93 -6.30
CA ILE A 133 4.83 -9.06 -7.24
C ILE A 133 3.90 -9.93 -8.11
N GLY A 134 2.62 -9.57 -8.16
CA GLY A 134 1.58 -10.32 -8.88
C GLY A 134 1.10 -11.58 -8.16
N LYS A 135 1.67 -11.92 -6.99
CA LYS A 135 1.25 -13.06 -6.16
C LYS A 135 1.20 -12.63 -4.68
N GLY A 136 0.04 -12.18 -4.26
CA GLY A 136 -0.19 -11.63 -2.93
C GLY A 136 0.17 -10.17 -2.75
N LEU A 137 1.02 -9.57 -3.60
CA LEU A 137 1.17 -8.10 -3.70
C LEU A 137 0.98 -7.62 -5.13
N SER A 138 0.07 -6.67 -5.32
CA SER A 138 -0.20 -6.04 -6.62
C SER A 138 -0.03 -4.53 -6.51
N PHE A 139 0.59 -3.92 -7.52
CA PHE A 139 0.91 -2.50 -7.53
C PHE A 139 0.25 -1.81 -8.72
N PHE A 140 -0.21 -0.58 -8.50
CA PHE A 140 -0.93 0.19 -9.50
C PHE A 140 -0.50 1.66 -9.46
N ALA A 141 -0.28 2.30 -10.62
CA ALA A 141 -0.09 3.73 -10.72
C ALA A 141 -1.39 4.43 -11.15
N GLY A 142 -1.77 5.53 -10.49
CA GLY A 142 -2.96 6.32 -10.83
C GLY A 142 -3.36 7.38 -9.83
#